data_AF-A0A354BQS8-F1
#
_entry.id   AF-A0A354BQS8-F1
#
_cell.length_a   1.000
_cell.length_b   1.000
_cell.length_c   1.000
_cell.angle_alpha   90.00
_cell.angle_beta   90.00
_cell.angle_gamma   90.00
#
_symmetry.space_group_name_H-M   'P 1'
#
loop_
_entity.id
_entity.type
_entity.pdbx_description
1 polymer ?
#
loop_
_entity_poly.entity_id
_entity_poly.type
_entity_poly.pdbx_seq_one_letter_code
_entity_poly.pdbx_strand_id
1 'polypeptide(L)'
;MPIDTITKTVSDRYARAAATGEQMCCPTSYDLADLKSFIPDEVLKISYGCGTPAGLQTVRSGETVLDIGSGGGIDCFEASRLVGPSGHVIGIDMTDTMLEIARRNAPIVAANLGYASSNVEFRKGLADAMPVADNLIDLIISNCVINLAPDKRKVFREMFRVTKPGGRFTISDIVSDQQVPQYLAHDAEKWGDCLSGALTLADYMAGIAAVGFLGIHLVKFSPWRVIDGIHFFSVTLTGYKLPLAATTASVRYATLRGPFSGVTDERGTTYHRDIPRPITPDDALLLSAPPFVDHFLLTTEPVPLDHNDPRWTAVLPANVPCTWQGHYALLAGPFTEVEDDDHHIYRRGEPLEVCSKTVAVLEAQGYRPHFAILNRAGEHVSGEPVTCSPDGGCC
;
A
#
# COMPACT_ATOMS: atom_id res chain seq x y z
N MET A 1 -6.21 26.27 4.06
CA MET A 1 -4.95 27.02 3.88
C MET A 1 -4.58 27.03 2.41
N PRO A 2 -3.95 28.09 1.87
CA PRO A 2 -3.40 28.09 0.51
C PRO A 2 -2.37 26.96 0.32
N ILE A 3 -2.32 26.37 -0.88
CA ILE A 3 -1.42 25.24 -1.23
C ILE A 3 0.04 25.61 -0.95
N ASP A 4 0.49 26.77 -1.41
CA ASP A 4 1.87 27.23 -1.25
C ASP A 4 2.28 27.39 0.22
N THR A 5 1.30 27.74 1.09
CA THR A 5 1.53 27.84 2.53
C THR A 5 1.79 26.47 3.13
N ILE A 6 1.03 25.44 2.74
CA ILE A 6 1.21 24.07 3.24
C ILE A 6 2.58 23.54 2.83
N THR A 7 2.91 23.63 1.53
CA THR A 7 4.20 23.15 1.00
C THR A 7 5.38 23.81 1.70
N LYS A 8 5.33 25.13 1.89
CA LYS A 8 6.38 25.85 2.59
C LYS A 8 6.49 25.45 4.07
N THR A 9 5.36 25.37 4.78
CA THR A 9 5.34 24.97 6.21
C THR A 9 5.92 23.57 6.42
N VAL A 10 5.60 22.62 5.54
CA VAL A 10 6.18 21.28 5.57
C VAL A 10 7.68 21.37 5.31
N SER A 11 8.12 22.01 4.23
CA SER A 11 9.56 22.15 3.91
C SER A 11 10.36 22.80 5.06
N ASP A 12 9.85 23.86 5.67
CA ASP A 12 10.51 24.58 6.77
C ASP A 12 10.62 23.69 8.02
N ARG A 13 9.60 22.87 8.32
CA ARG A 13 9.62 21.92 9.44
C ARG A 13 10.68 20.85 9.24
N TYR A 14 10.75 20.23 8.06
CA TYR A 14 11.75 19.18 7.78
C TYR A 14 13.17 19.74 7.75
N ALA A 15 13.37 20.95 7.21
CA ALA A 15 14.66 21.65 7.27
C ALA A 15 15.09 21.92 8.72
N ARG A 16 14.17 22.37 9.58
CA ARG A 16 14.44 22.57 11.01
C ARG A 16 14.77 21.25 11.70
N ALA A 17 13.99 20.20 11.46
CA ALA A 17 14.21 18.89 12.07
C ALA A 17 15.61 18.35 11.74
N ALA A 18 16.05 18.45 10.48
CA ALA A 18 17.40 18.06 10.08
C ALA A 18 18.50 18.84 10.81
N ALA A 19 18.27 20.13 11.10
CA ALA A 19 19.23 20.98 11.78
C ALA A 19 19.26 20.76 13.31
N THR A 20 18.10 20.45 13.92
CA THR A 20 17.95 20.39 15.38
C THR A 20 17.92 18.98 15.96
N GLY A 21 17.68 17.95 15.13
CA GLY A 21 17.43 16.60 15.59
C GLY A 21 16.02 16.40 16.19
N GLU A 22 15.06 17.26 15.85
CA GLU A 22 13.65 17.13 16.26
C GLU A 22 13.12 15.74 15.87
N GLN A 23 12.57 14.97 16.83
CA GLN A 23 11.97 13.67 16.53
C GLN A 23 10.58 13.86 15.90
N MET A 24 10.35 13.22 14.75
CA MET A 24 9.01 13.12 14.16
C MET A 24 8.31 11.83 14.60
N CYS A 25 7.00 11.91 14.79
CA CYS A 25 6.20 10.81 15.34
C CYS A 25 5.97 9.73 14.28
N CYS A 26 6.87 8.74 14.21
CA CYS A 26 6.78 7.60 13.30
C CYS A 26 6.45 6.32 14.08
N PRO A 27 5.56 5.45 13.57
CA PRO A 27 5.14 4.24 14.26
C PRO A 27 6.19 3.13 14.27
N THR A 28 7.30 3.28 13.54
CA THR A 28 8.16 2.17 13.10
C THR A 28 9.61 2.67 12.89
N SER A 29 10.60 1.80 13.11
CA SER A 29 12.05 2.12 13.04
C SER A 29 12.81 1.25 12.05
N TYR A 30 13.94 1.74 11.54
CA TYR A 30 14.87 0.97 10.70
C TYR A 30 15.69 -0.02 11.53
N ASP A 31 16.08 -1.15 10.93
CA ASP A 31 17.24 -1.90 11.42
C ASP A 31 18.52 -1.18 10.99
N LEU A 32 19.03 -0.33 11.88
CA LEU A 32 20.19 0.51 11.60
C LEU A 32 21.51 -0.28 11.60
N ALA A 33 21.55 -1.51 12.11
CA ALA A 33 22.80 -2.24 12.26
C ALA A 33 23.42 -2.58 10.90
N ASP A 34 22.59 -3.05 9.96
CA ASP A 34 23.01 -3.37 8.59
C ASP A 34 23.33 -2.09 7.79
N LEU A 35 22.48 -1.08 7.89
CA LEU A 35 22.62 0.18 7.15
C LEU A 35 23.91 0.95 7.50
N LYS A 36 24.36 0.89 8.74
CA LYS A 36 25.62 1.52 9.20
C LYS A 36 26.87 1.01 8.50
N SER A 37 26.81 -0.18 7.88
CA SER A 37 27.97 -0.73 7.18
C SER A 37 28.34 0.03 5.92
N PHE A 38 27.39 0.77 5.31
CA PHE A 38 27.63 1.51 4.06
C PHE A 38 27.03 2.93 4.04
N ILE A 39 26.07 3.26 4.91
CA ILE A 39 25.46 4.59 5.00
C ILE A 39 26.14 5.43 6.11
N PRO A 40 26.61 6.65 5.82
CA PRO A 40 27.16 7.56 6.82
C PRO A 40 26.16 7.92 7.94
N ASP A 41 26.67 8.03 9.18
CA ASP A 41 25.87 8.32 10.39
C ASP A 41 25.02 9.60 10.28
N GLU A 42 25.49 10.60 9.54
CA GLU A 42 24.74 11.86 9.37
C GLU A 42 23.42 11.66 8.63
N VAL A 43 23.36 10.71 7.68
CA VAL A 43 22.14 10.35 6.96
C VAL A 43 21.19 9.58 7.88
N LEU A 44 21.73 8.64 8.67
CA LEU A 44 20.94 7.80 9.57
C LEU A 44 20.25 8.61 10.67
N LYS A 45 20.85 9.72 11.12
CA LYS A 45 20.32 10.59 12.19
C LYS A 45 19.15 11.48 11.76
N ILE A 46 18.97 11.70 10.46
CA ILE A 46 17.95 12.61 9.89
C ILE A 46 16.87 11.86 9.10
N SER A 47 16.68 10.57 9.41
CA SER A 47 15.60 9.77 8.83
C SER A 47 14.29 9.98 9.59
N TYR A 48 13.28 10.48 8.89
CA TYR A 48 11.94 10.78 9.44
C TYR A 48 10.84 9.90 8.83
N GLY A 49 11.21 8.78 8.22
CA GLY A 49 10.26 7.82 7.65
C GLY A 49 9.67 6.89 8.70
N CYS A 50 8.54 6.27 8.36
CA CYS A 50 7.83 5.31 9.19
C CYS A 50 8.50 3.90 9.18
N GLY A 51 9.84 3.84 9.28
CA GLY A 51 10.71 2.64 9.21
C GLY A 51 11.05 2.18 7.80
N THR A 52 11.76 1.05 7.66
CA THR A 52 12.19 0.52 6.34
C THR A 52 10.99 0.27 5.41
N PRO A 53 10.90 0.91 4.23
CA PRO A 53 9.82 0.66 3.29
C PRO A 53 9.76 -0.81 2.90
N ALA A 54 8.59 -1.45 3.04
CA ALA A 54 8.42 -2.84 2.60
C ALA A 54 8.72 -3.01 1.10
N GLY A 55 8.62 -1.91 0.32
CA GLY A 55 8.99 -1.87 -1.09
C GLY A 55 10.42 -2.30 -1.37
N LEU A 56 11.35 -2.03 -0.45
CA LEU A 56 12.76 -2.42 -0.59
C LEU A 56 12.92 -3.94 -0.69
N GLN A 57 12.05 -4.72 -0.02
CA GLN A 57 12.08 -6.19 -0.10
C GLN A 57 11.71 -6.72 -1.50
N THR A 58 11.11 -5.89 -2.35
CA THR A 58 10.69 -6.27 -3.70
C THR A 58 11.67 -5.81 -4.77
N VAL A 59 12.66 -4.98 -4.43
CA VAL A 59 13.64 -4.43 -5.38
C VAL A 59 14.36 -5.56 -6.11
N ARG A 60 14.54 -5.41 -7.42
CA ARG A 60 15.30 -6.36 -8.25
C ARG A 60 16.56 -5.71 -8.79
N SER A 61 17.60 -6.53 -9.00
CA SER A 61 18.84 -6.06 -9.58
C SER A 61 18.62 -5.46 -10.98
N GLY A 62 19.26 -4.33 -11.25
CA GLY A 62 19.14 -3.60 -12.53
C GLY A 62 17.89 -2.72 -12.67
N GLU A 63 16.98 -2.69 -11.69
CA GLU A 63 15.80 -1.83 -11.75
C GLU A 63 16.16 -0.33 -11.62
N THR A 64 15.30 0.50 -12.18
CA THR A 64 15.24 1.94 -11.89
C THR A 64 14.19 2.20 -10.81
N VAL A 65 14.62 2.62 -9.63
CA VAL A 65 13.77 2.90 -8.47
C VAL A 65 13.59 4.41 -8.29
N LEU A 66 12.35 4.85 -8.01
CA LEU A 66 12.04 6.22 -7.61
C LEU A 66 11.64 6.25 -6.13
N ASP A 67 12.26 7.11 -5.36
CA ASP A 67 11.89 7.42 -3.98
C ASP A 67 11.25 8.82 -3.89
N ILE A 68 9.97 8.86 -3.50
CA ILE A 68 9.19 10.10 -3.38
C ILE A 68 9.33 10.64 -1.95
N GLY A 69 9.98 11.80 -1.82
CA GLY A 69 10.31 12.45 -0.55
C GLY A 69 11.53 11.81 0.09
N SER A 70 12.63 11.76 -0.67
CA SER A 70 13.82 10.99 -0.32
C SER A 70 14.57 11.49 0.92
N GLY A 71 14.30 12.72 1.38
CA GLY A 71 14.99 13.33 2.50
C GLY A 71 16.50 13.30 2.33
N GLY A 72 17.22 12.90 3.39
CA GLY A 72 18.67 12.71 3.38
C GLY A 72 19.16 11.49 2.57
N GLY A 73 18.25 10.70 1.98
CA GLY A 73 18.58 9.64 1.02
C GLY A 73 18.71 8.23 1.60
N ILE A 74 18.30 7.97 2.84
CA ILE A 74 18.46 6.65 3.49
C ILE A 74 17.84 5.50 2.66
N ASP A 75 16.61 5.67 2.20
CA ASP A 75 15.90 4.66 1.40
C ASP A 75 16.49 4.54 -0.01
N CYS A 76 16.93 5.66 -0.59
CA CYS A 76 17.65 5.66 -1.86
C CYS A 76 18.99 4.88 -1.79
N PHE A 77 19.72 5.01 -0.69
CA PHE A 77 21.00 4.32 -0.49
C PHE A 77 20.82 2.83 -0.26
N GLU A 78 19.78 2.43 0.48
CA GLU A 78 19.45 1.01 0.59
C GLU A 78 18.96 0.44 -0.74
N ALA A 79 18.12 1.17 -1.48
CA ALA A 79 17.71 0.78 -2.83
C ALA A 79 18.93 0.63 -3.77
N SER A 80 19.93 1.51 -3.66
CA SER A 80 21.18 1.46 -4.44
C SER A 80 21.92 0.14 -4.26
N ARG A 81 22.04 -0.31 -3.01
CA ARG A 81 22.63 -1.60 -2.65
C ARG A 81 21.87 -2.77 -3.30
N LEU A 82 20.54 -2.72 -3.27
CA LEU A 82 19.67 -3.80 -3.74
C LEU A 82 19.57 -3.88 -5.27
N VAL A 83 19.50 -2.75 -5.97
CA VAL A 83 19.50 -2.73 -7.45
C VAL A 83 20.89 -3.08 -8.01
N GLY A 84 21.95 -2.87 -7.23
CA GLY A 84 23.32 -3.13 -7.65
C GLY A 84 23.87 -2.09 -8.64
N PRO A 85 25.13 -2.24 -9.08
CA PRO A 85 25.83 -1.22 -9.86
C PRO A 85 25.26 -0.99 -11.27
N SER A 86 24.45 -1.92 -11.79
CA SER A 86 23.76 -1.79 -13.09
C SER A 86 22.37 -1.18 -12.98
N GLY A 87 21.81 -1.07 -11.78
CA GLY A 87 20.54 -0.42 -11.53
C GLY A 87 20.71 1.07 -11.27
N HIS A 88 19.59 1.77 -11.08
CA HIS A 88 19.58 3.21 -10.89
C HIS A 88 18.54 3.63 -9.85
N VAL A 89 18.86 4.63 -9.04
CA VAL A 89 17.93 5.16 -8.04
C VAL A 89 17.80 6.66 -8.19
N ILE A 90 16.56 7.14 -8.23
CA ILE A 90 16.23 8.56 -8.29
C ILE A 90 15.50 8.91 -7.00
N GLY A 91 16.06 9.81 -6.20
CA GLY A 91 15.36 10.42 -5.07
C GLY A 91 14.83 11.80 -5.44
N ILE A 92 13.58 12.10 -5.09
CA ILE A 92 13.02 13.45 -5.22
C ILE A 92 12.69 14.02 -3.85
N ASP A 93 13.07 15.27 -3.60
CA ASP A 93 12.69 16.02 -2.40
C ASP A 93 12.51 17.51 -2.73
N MET A 94 11.71 18.21 -1.93
CA MET A 94 11.49 19.64 -2.08
C MET A 94 12.50 20.49 -1.28
N THR A 95 13.12 19.90 -0.27
CA THR A 95 13.92 20.59 0.76
C THR A 95 15.39 20.66 0.37
N ASP A 96 15.94 21.86 0.18
CA ASP A 96 17.33 22.05 -0.25
C ASP A 96 18.34 21.43 0.74
N THR A 97 18.14 21.63 2.05
CA THR A 97 19.01 21.06 3.10
C THR A 97 19.10 19.54 3.03
N MET A 98 17.98 18.86 2.75
CA MET A 98 17.94 17.40 2.63
C MET A 98 18.71 16.92 1.39
N LEU A 99 18.47 17.58 0.25
CA LEU A 99 19.14 17.27 -1.01
C LEU A 99 20.65 17.52 -0.94
N GLU A 100 21.10 18.58 -0.25
CA GLU A 100 22.51 18.85 -0.03
C GLU A 100 23.20 17.69 0.71
N ILE A 101 22.59 17.21 1.79
CA ILE A 101 23.10 16.07 2.57
C ILE A 101 23.10 14.81 1.70
N ALA A 102 22.00 14.51 1.02
CA ALA A 102 21.87 13.33 0.18
C ALA A 102 22.94 13.31 -0.96
N ARG A 103 23.10 14.43 -1.67
CA ARG A 103 24.08 14.57 -2.76
C ARG A 103 25.52 14.46 -2.26
N ARG A 104 25.83 15.01 -1.10
CA ARG A 104 27.17 14.91 -0.49
C ARG A 104 27.52 13.46 -0.13
N ASN A 105 26.56 12.67 0.34
CA ASN A 105 26.79 11.29 0.77
C ASN A 105 26.71 10.26 -0.35
N ALA A 106 26.03 10.55 -1.46
CA ALA A 106 25.92 9.64 -2.61
C ALA A 106 27.25 9.04 -3.11
N PRO A 107 28.34 9.81 -3.31
CA PRO A 107 29.63 9.22 -3.70
C PRO A 107 30.30 8.41 -2.58
N ILE A 108 30.07 8.76 -1.31
CA ILE A 108 30.63 8.03 -0.15
C ILE A 108 29.97 6.65 -0.07
N VAL A 109 28.64 6.60 -0.17
CA VAL A 109 27.87 5.35 -0.19
C VAL A 109 28.29 4.47 -1.36
N ALA A 110 28.43 5.04 -2.55
CA ALA A 110 28.89 4.29 -3.72
C ALA A 110 30.27 3.65 -3.50
N ALA A 111 31.22 4.39 -2.91
CA ALA A 111 32.53 3.87 -2.57
C ALA A 111 32.46 2.76 -1.50
N ASN A 112 31.64 2.92 -0.47
CA ASN A 112 31.42 1.91 0.57
C ASN A 112 30.81 0.62 0.01
N LEU A 113 29.95 0.73 -1.01
CA LEU A 113 29.36 -0.40 -1.74
C LEU A 113 30.30 -1.00 -2.80
N GLY A 114 31.49 -0.41 -3.02
CA GLY A 114 32.46 -0.87 -4.00
C GLY A 114 32.12 -0.52 -5.45
N TYR A 115 31.27 0.48 -5.68
CA TYR A 115 30.88 0.92 -7.02
C TYR A 115 31.89 1.94 -7.58
N ALA A 116 32.12 1.90 -8.90
CA ALA A 116 33.02 2.82 -9.58
C ALA A 116 32.51 4.28 -9.56
N SER A 117 31.19 4.45 -9.49
CA SER A 117 30.50 5.73 -9.44
C SER A 117 29.14 5.55 -8.76
N SER A 118 28.57 6.64 -8.25
CA SER A 118 27.22 6.58 -7.69
C SER A 118 26.19 6.27 -8.76
N ASN A 119 25.29 5.32 -8.47
CA ASN A 119 24.10 5.01 -9.26
C ASN A 119 22.84 5.69 -8.70
N VAL A 120 23.00 6.62 -7.75
CA VAL A 120 21.91 7.39 -7.13
C VAL A 120 21.94 8.84 -7.61
N GLU A 121 20.79 9.35 -7.99
CA GLU A 121 20.59 10.75 -8.39
C GLU A 121 19.51 11.41 -7.52
N PHE A 122 19.79 12.62 -7.01
CA PHE A 122 18.82 13.39 -6.21
C PHE A 122 18.36 14.65 -6.94
N ARG A 123 17.06 14.75 -7.20
CA ARG A 123 16.43 15.85 -7.94
C ARG A 123 15.56 16.70 -7.02
N LYS A 124 15.60 18.02 -7.22
CA LYS A 124 14.68 18.94 -6.56
C LYS A 124 13.33 18.89 -7.26
N GLY A 125 12.26 18.58 -6.53
CA GLY A 125 10.93 18.45 -7.12
C GLY A 125 9.84 18.27 -6.08
N LEU A 126 8.60 18.45 -6.51
CA LEU A 126 7.41 18.16 -5.72
C LEU A 126 6.85 16.81 -6.12
N ALA A 127 6.20 16.11 -5.18
CA ALA A 127 5.55 14.82 -5.46
C ALA A 127 4.41 14.94 -6.49
N ASP A 128 3.82 16.13 -6.66
CA ASP A 128 2.74 16.41 -7.61
C ASP A 128 3.22 17.05 -8.93
N ALA A 129 4.53 17.20 -9.10
CA ALA A 129 5.19 17.66 -10.32
C ALA A 129 6.62 17.09 -10.37
N MET A 130 6.73 15.79 -10.60
CA MET A 130 7.98 15.04 -10.48
C MET A 130 8.92 15.35 -11.67
N PRO A 131 10.19 15.72 -11.44
CA PRO A 131 11.19 15.95 -12.48
C PRO A 131 11.74 14.61 -13.03
N VAL A 132 10.83 13.75 -13.49
CA VAL A 132 11.09 12.37 -13.94
C VAL A 132 10.31 12.16 -15.23
N ALA A 133 10.94 11.55 -16.23
CA ALA A 133 10.31 11.29 -17.52
C ALA A 133 9.22 10.21 -17.41
N ASP A 134 8.29 10.23 -18.36
CA ASP A 134 7.23 9.22 -18.49
C ASP A 134 7.83 7.82 -18.64
N ASN A 135 7.18 6.81 -18.05
CA ASN A 135 7.53 5.40 -18.20
C ASN A 135 9.03 5.11 -17.98
N LEU A 136 9.64 5.71 -16.96
CA LEU A 136 11.06 5.53 -16.61
C LEU A 136 11.28 4.57 -15.43
N ILE A 137 10.28 4.43 -14.57
CA ILE A 137 10.46 3.82 -13.25
C ILE A 137 9.90 2.39 -13.22
N ASP A 138 10.70 1.44 -12.74
CA ASP A 138 10.29 0.05 -12.52
C ASP A 138 9.60 -0.12 -11.16
N LEU A 139 10.09 0.55 -10.12
CA LEU A 139 9.53 0.54 -8.77
C LEU A 139 9.49 1.95 -8.18
N ILE A 140 8.31 2.38 -7.74
CA ILE A 140 8.14 3.56 -6.87
C ILE A 140 8.13 3.10 -5.41
N ILE A 141 8.93 3.74 -4.57
CA ILE A 141 8.83 3.68 -3.11
C ILE A 141 8.49 5.06 -2.54
N SER A 142 7.80 5.09 -1.41
CA SER A 142 7.56 6.31 -0.64
C SER A 142 7.17 5.95 0.78
N ASN A 143 7.48 6.85 1.71
CA ASN A 143 7.32 6.61 3.13
C ASN A 143 6.81 7.86 3.86
N CYS A 144 5.51 7.90 4.14
CA CYS A 144 4.86 8.98 4.90
C CYS A 144 5.02 10.38 4.26
N VAL A 145 4.88 10.47 2.93
CA VAL A 145 5.07 11.73 2.16
C VAL A 145 3.81 12.16 1.42
N ILE A 146 3.00 11.23 0.89
CA ILE A 146 1.87 11.57 0.02
C ILE A 146 0.81 12.37 0.77
N ASN A 147 0.63 12.11 2.07
CA ASN A 147 -0.23 12.91 2.93
C ASN A 147 0.15 14.39 3.06
N LEU A 148 1.44 14.70 2.91
CA LEU A 148 1.96 16.06 2.96
C LEU A 148 1.62 16.85 1.69
N ALA A 149 1.34 16.16 0.59
CA ALA A 149 0.97 16.78 -0.66
C ALA A 149 -0.44 17.39 -0.58
N PRO A 150 -0.62 18.67 -1.01
CA PRO A 150 -1.92 19.33 -1.02
C PRO A 150 -2.91 18.69 -2.03
N ASP A 151 -2.42 18.26 -3.20
CA ASP A 151 -3.25 17.60 -4.22
C ASP A 151 -2.76 16.16 -4.50
N LYS A 152 -3.28 15.22 -3.69
CA LYS A 152 -2.95 13.79 -3.79
C LYS A 152 -3.30 13.17 -5.13
N ARG A 153 -4.34 13.67 -5.79
CA ARG A 153 -4.74 13.18 -7.12
C ARG A 153 -3.67 13.49 -8.17
N LYS A 154 -3.00 14.65 -8.06
CA LYS A 154 -1.83 14.93 -8.90
C LYS A 154 -0.67 14.00 -8.60
N VAL A 155 -0.39 13.73 -7.32
CA VAL A 155 0.66 12.78 -6.93
C VAL A 155 0.40 11.40 -7.55
N PHE A 156 -0.82 10.87 -7.43
CA PHE A 156 -1.17 9.59 -8.04
C PHE A 156 -1.02 9.60 -9.57
N ARG A 157 -1.39 10.70 -10.24
CA ARG A 157 -1.19 10.84 -11.69
C ARG A 157 0.30 10.85 -12.07
N GLU A 158 1.12 11.58 -11.32
CA GLU A 158 2.57 11.61 -11.54
C GLU A 158 3.19 10.24 -11.31
N MET A 159 2.79 9.53 -10.25
CA MET A 159 3.21 8.14 -10.02
C MET A 159 2.89 7.28 -11.25
N PHE A 160 1.65 7.29 -11.74
CA PHE A 160 1.27 6.48 -12.90
C PHE A 160 1.99 6.89 -14.19
N ARG A 161 2.25 8.19 -14.38
CA ARG A 161 2.97 8.74 -15.54
C ARG A 161 4.41 8.21 -15.58
N VAL A 162 5.13 8.27 -14.47
CA VAL A 162 6.55 7.90 -14.40
C VAL A 162 6.76 6.39 -14.37
N THR A 163 5.79 5.60 -13.88
CA THR A 163 5.88 4.13 -13.87
C THR A 163 5.82 3.56 -15.28
N LYS A 164 6.77 2.67 -15.61
CA LYS A 164 6.74 1.87 -16.85
C LYS A 164 5.51 0.96 -16.90
N PRO A 165 5.00 0.59 -18.08
CA PRO A 165 4.14 -0.59 -18.19
C PRO A 165 4.85 -1.82 -17.60
N GLY A 166 4.19 -2.53 -16.69
CA GLY A 166 4.77 -3.63 -15.91
C GLY A 166 5.51 -3.19 -14.64
N GLY A 167 5.69 -1.88 -14.44
CA GLY A 167 6.24 -1.32 -13.21
C GLY A 167 5.23 -1.31 -12.06
N ARG A 168 5.73 -1.12 -10.85
CA ARG A 168 4.95 -1.22 -9.61
C ARG A 168 5.23 -0.06 -8.65
N PHE A 169 4.40 0.07 -7.63
CA PHE A 169 4.68 0.91 -6.49
C PHE A 169 4.60 0.09 -5.20
N THR A 170 5.32 0.51 -4.18
CA THR A 170 5.10 0.07 -2.80
C THR A 170 5.30 1.27 -1.87
N ILE A 171 4.20 1.75 -1.30
CA ILE A 171 4.18 2.99 -0.51
C ILE A 171 3.64 2.72 0.88
N SER A 172 4.26 3.33 1.87
CA SER A 172 3.77 3.35 3.25
C SER A 172 3.23 4.73 3.57
N ASP A 173 2.01 4.81 4.11
CA ASP A 173 1.44 6.09 4.54
C ASP A 173 0.46 5.89 5.70
N ILE A 174 0.07 7.00 6.33
CA ILE A 174 -1.00 7.04 7.31
C ILE A 174 -2.34 7.18 6.57
N VAL A 175 -3.34 6.41 6.97
CA VAL A 175 -4.72 6.58 6.52
C VAL A 175 -5.65 6.54 7.72
N SER A 176 -6.90 6.91 7.51
CA SER A 176 -7.94 6.85 8.53
C SER A 176 -9.06 5.89 8.17
N ASP A 177 -9.80 5.44 9.18
CA ASP A 177 -11.03 4.68 9.00
C ASP A 177 -12.25 5.56 8.70
N GLN A 178 -12.13 6.86 8.94
CA GLN A 178 -13.18 7.87 8.80
C GLN A 178 -12.61 9.15 8.20
N GLN A 179 -13.47 9.96 7.59
CA GLN A 179 -13.07 11.23 7.01
C GLN A 179 -12.44 12.14 8.08
N VAL A 180 -11.26 12.69 7.79
CA VAL A 180 -10.61 13.67 8.69
C VAL A 180 -11.45 14.95 8.73
N PRO A 181 -11.91 15.41 9.90
CA PRO A 181 -12.76 16.59 10.04
C PRO A 181 -11.98 17.88 9.77
N GLN A 182 -12.70 18.92 9.35
CA GLN A 182 -12.09 20.18 8.88
C GLN A 182 -11.18 20.87 9.91
N TYR A 183 -11.46 20.76 11.21
CA TYR A 183 -10.59 21.36 12.24
C TYR A 183 -9.23 20.66 12.33
N LEU A 184 -9.18 19.33 12.17
CA LEU A 184 -7.91 18.59 12.08
C LEU A 184 -7.24 18.86 10.73
N ALA A 185 -8.00 18.87 9.64
CA ALA A 185 -7.49 19.17 8.30
C ALA A 185 -6.94 20.60 8.16
N HIS A 186 -7.16 21.50 9.11
CA HIS A 186 -6.62 22.86 9.13
C HIS A 186 -5.57 23.08 10.24
N ASP A 187 -5.20 22.03 10.95
CA ASP A 187 -4.11 22.06 11.93
C ASP A 187 -2.76 21.88 11.21
N ALA A 188 -1.96 22.95 11.18
CA ALA A 188 -0.67 22.97 10.51
C ALA A 188 0.40 22.13 11.22
N GLU A 189 0.31 21.97 12.55
CA GLU A 189 1.27 21.14 13.30
C GLU A 189 1.05 19.67 12.96
N LYS A 190 -0.21 19.22 12.98
CA LYS A 190 -0.59 17.85 12.62
C LYS A 190 -0.38 17.52 11.14
N TRP A 191 -0.19 18.52 10.28
CA TRP A 191 0.07 18.29 8.86
C TRP A 191 1.44 17.65 8.65
N GLY A 192 2.46 18.14 9.36
CA GLY A 192 3.81 17.54 9.31
C GLY A 192 3.88 16.18 10.01
N ASP A 193 2.83 15.77 10.74
CA ASP A 193 2.71 14.43 11.32
C ASP A 193 1.89 13.48 10.42
N CYS A 194 1.60 13.86 9.16
CA CYS A 194 0.78 13.10 8.22
C CYS A 194 -0.69 12.88 8.64
N LEU A 195 -1.18 13.55 9.69
CA LEU A 195 -2.54 13.38 10.21
C LEU A 195 -3.55 14.24 9.46
N SER A 196 -3.29 15.56 9.36
CA SER A 196 -4.24 16.52 8.78
C SER A 196 -4.55 16.24 7.32
N GLY A 197 -3.56 15.70 6.60
CA GLY A 197 -3.67 15.36 5.20
C GLY A 197 -4.21 13.96 4.92
N ALA A 198 -4.40 13.11 5.92
CA ALA A 198 -4.76 11.71 5.71
C ALA A 198 -6.11 11.57 4.98
N LEU A 199 -6.15 10.64 4.03
CA LEU A 199 -7.40 10.17 3.43
C LEU A 199 -7.92 8.95 4.17
N THR A 200 -9.20 8.64 3.97
CA THR A 200 -9.70 7.31 4.32
C THR A 200 -8.96 6.26 3.50
N LEU A 201 -8.84 5.03 4.02
CA LEU A 201 -8.25 3.93 3.25
C LEU A 201 -8.97 3.74 1.89
N ALA A 202 -10.30 3.83 1.90
CA ALA A 202 -11.14 3.75 0.71
C ALA A 202 -10.77 4.83 -0.33
N ASP A 203 -10.76 6.11 0.06
CA ASP A 203 -10.43 7.21 -0.86
C ASP A 203 -9.00 7.16 -1.37
N TYR A 204 -8.06 6.72 -0.52
CA TYR A 204 -6.66 6.58 -0.89
C TYR A 204 -6.48 5.51 -1.99
N MET A 205 -7.05 4.31 -1.78
CA MET A 205 -7.00 3.22 -2.76
C MET A 205 -7.80 3.56 -4.03
N ALA A 206 -8.96 4.20 -3.90
CA ALA A 206 -9.77 4.64 -5.03
C ALA A 206 -9.02 5.68 -5.89
N GLY A 207 -8.30 6.62 -5.27
CA GLY A 207 -7.47 7.60 -5.97
C GLY A 207 -6.34 6.95 -6.79
N ILE A 208 -5.71 5.92 -6.24
CA ILE A 208 -4.66 5.14 -6.93
C ILE A 208 -5.26 4.30 -8.08
N ALA A 209 -6.41 3.66 -7.86
CA ALA A 209 -7.10 2.89 -8.89
C ALA A 209 -7.57 3.79 -10.05
N ALA A 210 -8.07 4.99 -9.74
CA ALA A 210 -8.60 5.93 -10.73
C ALA A 210 -7.56 6.43 -11.74
N VAL A 211 -6.26 6.40 -11.40
CA VAL A 211 -5.19 6.75 -12.35
C VAL A 211 -4.72 5.57 -13.20
N GLY A 212 -5.20 4.35 -12.92
CA GLY A 212 -4.97 3.16 -13.73
C GLY A 212 -4.07 2.10 -13.09
N PHE A 213 -3.64 2.26 -11.83
CA PHE A 213 -2.99 1.17 -11.11
C PHE A 213 -3.99 0.04 -10.79
N LEU A 214 -3.51 -1.19 -10.83
CA LEU A 214 -4.29 -2.40 -10.61
C LEU A 214 -3.57 -3.33 -9.61
N GLY A 215 -4.30 -4.33 -9.13
CA GLY A 215 -3.84 -5.27 -8.11
C GLY A 215 -3.46 -4.59 -6.81
N ILE A 216 -4.16 -3.51 -6.43
CA ILE A 216 -3.82 -2.74 -5.24
C ILE A 216 -4.17 -3.54 -4.00
N HIS A 217 -3.16 -3.90 -3.21
CA HIS A 217 -3.36 -4.70 -2.00
C HIS A 217 -2.41 -4.33 -0.86
N LEU A 218 -2.80 -4.75 0.33
CA LEU A 218 -2.06 -4.57 1.58
C LEU A 218 -0.86 -5.52 1.67
N VAL A 219 0.29 -4.94 2.03
CA VAL A 219 1.50 -5.68 2.40
C VAL A 219 1.67 -5.68 3.92
N LYS A 220 1.39 -4.56 4.57
CA LYS A 220 1.57 -4.38 6.01
C LYS A 220 0.53 -3.41 6.56
N PHE A 221 0.04 -3.70 7.75
CA PHE A 221 -0.87 -2.84 8.51
C PHE A 221 -0.37 -2.68 9.94
N SER A 222 -0.50 -1.48 10.50
CA SER A 222 -0.16 -1.20 11.90
C SER A 222 -1.05 -0.08 12.46
N PRO A 223 -1.79 -0.32 13.56
CA PRO A 223 -2.51 0.75 14.26
C PRO A 223 -1.54 1.84 14.74
N TRP A 224 -1.99 3.09 14.76
CA TRP A 224 -1.14 4.21 15.19
C TRP A 224 -1.76 5.08 16.28
N ARG A 225 -2.84 5.80 15.98
CA ARG A 225 -3.41 6.79 16.91
C ARG A 225 -4.91 6.90 16.77
N VAL A 226 -5.59 7.17 17.88
CA VAL A 226 -7.01 7.53 17.88
C VAL A 226 -7.15 8.99 18.29
N ILE A 227 -7.86 9.79 17.49
CA ILE A 227 -8.18 11.20 17.79
C ILE A 227 -9.69 11.36 17.60
N ASP A 228 -10.39 11.72 18.67
CA ASP A 228 -11.85 11.96 18.64
C ASP A 228 -12.64 10.79 18.00
N GLY A 229 -12.21 9.56 18.27
CA GLY A 229 -12.82 8.32 17.75
C GLY A 229 -12.40 7.92 16.33
N ILE A 230 -11.54 8.71 15.68
CA ILE A 230 -10.98 8.41 14.35
C ILE A 230 -9.71 7.60 14.52
N HIS A 231 -9.67 6.42 13.92
CA HIS A 231 -8.51 5.54 13.96
C HIS A 231 -7.59 5.87 12.78
N PHE A 232 -6.42 6.38 13.10
CA PHE A 232 -5.31 6.52 12.18
C PHE A 232 -4.41 5.30 12.28
N PHE A 233 -4.01 4.79 11.14
CA PHE A 233 -3.17 3.60 11.04
C PHE A 233 -2.24 3.71 9.85
N SER A 234 -1.09 3.05 9.95
CA SER A 234 -0.14 2.93 8.87
C SER A 234 -0.49 1.72 8.00
N VAL A 235 -0.54 1.96 6.69
CA VAL A 235 -0.65 0.90 5.69
C VAL A 235 0.55 0.95 4.77
N THR A 236 1.03 -0.22 4.36
CA THR A 236 1.89 -0.38 3.19
C THR A 236 1.09 -1.03 2.08
N LEU A 237 0.91 -0.30 0.99
CA LEU A 237 0.17 -0.75 -0.18
C LEU A 237 1.12 -0.97 -1.35
N THR A 238 0.82 -1.98 -2.16
CA THR A 238 1.48 -2.20 -3.45
C THR A 238 0.45 -2.40 -4.55
N GLY A 239 0.88 -2.19 -5.78
CA GLY A 239 0.06 -2.35 -6.99
C GLY A 239 0.93 -2.08 -8.22
N TYR A 240 0.36 -2.27 -9.40
CA TYR A 240 1.13 -2.23 -10.65
C TYR A 240 0.39 -1.55 -11.79
N LYS A 241 1.18 -1.01 -12.71
CA LYS A 241 0.70 -0.61 -14.02
C LYS A 241 0.82 -1.83 -14.92
N LEU A 242 -0.31 -2.30 -15.44
CA LEU A 242 -0.32 -3.52 -16.26
C LEU A 242 0.66 -3.37 -17.44
N PRO A 243 1.46 -4.40 -17.78
CA PRO A 243 2.30 -4.34 -18.95
C PRO A 243 1.44 -4.23 -20.22
N LEU A 244 2.04 -3.70 -21.29
CA LEU A 244 1.38 -3.72 -22.60
C LEU A 244 1.19 -5.18 -23.01
N ALA A 245 -0.04 -5.54 -23.39
CA ALA A 245 -0.37 -6.90 -23.76
C ALA A 245 0.54 -7.39 -24.89
N ALA A 246 1.31 -8.44 -24.62
CA ALA A 246 1.93 -9.20 -25.69
C ALA A 246 0.82 -10.00 -26.39
N THR A 247 0.86 -10.06 -27.72
CA THR A 247 0.04 -11.02 -28.46
C THR A 247 0.48 -12.43 -28.10
N THR A 248 -0.20 -13.04 -27.13
CA THR A 248 -0.83 -14.37 -27.17
C THR A 248 -1.06 -14.89 -25.76
N ALA A 249 -2.33 -15.15 -25.41
CA ALA A 249 -2.67 -16.14 -24.41
C ALA A 249 -3.71 -17.09 -25.02
N SER A 250 -3.43 -18.39 -24.97
CA SER A 250 -4.41 -19.44 -25.24
C SER A 250 -5.48 -19.51 -24.14
N VAL A 251 -5.24 -18.85 -22.99
CA VAL A 251 -6.18 -18.69 -21.89
C VAL A 251 -7.42 -17.94 -22.36
N ARG A 252 -8.58 -18.52 -22.10
CA ARG A 252 -9.89 -17.99 -22.47
C ARG A 252 -10.86 -17.94 -21.30
N TYR A 253 -10.58 -18.67 -20.22
CA TYR A 253 -11.46 -18.79 -19.07
C TYR A 253 -10.70 -18.57 -17.77
N ALA A 254 -11.40 -17.99 -16.80
CA ALA A 254 -11.00 -17.91 -15.41
C ALA A 254 -12.09 -18.50 -14.51
N THR A 255 -11.69 -19.34 -13.56
CA THR A 255 -12.57 -19.87 -12.50
C THR A 255 -12.03 -19.43 -11.16
N LEU A 256 -12.85 -18.75 -10.35
CA LEU A 256 -12.46 -18.37 -8.99
C LEU A 256 -12.38 -19.63 -8.11
N ARG A 257 -11.25 -19.79 -7.42
CA ARG A 257 -10.94 -20.92 -6.53
C ARG A 257 -11.39 -20.69 -5.09
N GLY A 258 -11.36 -19.44 -4.64
CA GLY A 258 -11.61 -19.04 -3.25
C GLY A 258 -10.47 -18.22 -2.62
N PRO A 259 -10.51 -17.98 -1.30
CA PRO A 259 -11.50 -18.51 -0.36
C PRO A 259 -12.87 -17.80 -0.44
N PHE A 260 -12.94 -16.64 -1.09
CA PHE A 260 -14.17 -15.88 -1.31
C PHE A 260 -15.19 -16.66 -2.15
N SER A 261 -16.47 -16.48 -1.86
CA SER A 261 -17.58 -17.02 -2.66
C SER A 261 -17.84 -16.17 -3.91
N GLY A 262 -17.57 -14.85 -3.82
CA GLY A 262 -17.64 -13.90 -4.92
C GLY A 262 -16.59 -12.79 -4.78
N VAL A 263 -16.09 -12.28 -5.91
CA VAL A 263 -15.13 -11.16 -5.94
C VAL A 263 -15.40 -10.24 -7.11
N THR A 264 -15.14 -8.94 -6.95
CA THR A 264 -15.16 -7.95 -8.05
C THR A 264 -13.78 -7.30 -8.17
N ASP A 265 -13.23 -7.30 -9.38
CA ASP A 265 -11.93 -6.65 -9.66
C ASP A 265 -12.07 -5.13 -9.92
N GLU A 266 -10.93 -4.44 -10.05
CA GLU A 266 -10.88 -2.99 -10.28
C GLU A 266 -11.41 -2.55 -11.66
N ARG A 267 -11.69 -3.50 -12.56
CA ARG A 267 -12.36 -3.25 -13.84
C ARG A 267 -13.89 -3.42 -13.74
N GLY A 268 -14.41 -3.79 -12.57
CA GLY A 268 -15.82 -4.04 -12.34
C GLY A 268 -16.26 -5.43 -12.77
N THR A 269 -15.34 -6.36 -12.97
CA THR A 269 -15.65 -7.73 -13.38
C THR A 269 -15.87 -8.61 -12.16
N THR A 270 -17.08 -9.15 -12.00
CA THR A 270 -17.44 -10.05 -10.89
C THR A 270 -17.22 -11.52 -11.23
N TYR A 271 -16.57 -12.27 -10.35
CA TYR A 271 -16.37 -13.71 -10.46
C TYR A 271 -17.01 -14.39 -9.27
N HIS A 272 -17.72 -15.48 -9.53
CA HIS A 272 -18.24 -16.35 -8.48
C HIS A 272 -17.41 -17.63 -8.45
N ARG A 273 -17.21 -18.17 -7.25
CA ARG A 273 -16.47 -19.41 -7.05
C ARG A 273 -17.12 -20.52 -7.88
N ASP A 274 -16.31 -21.40 -8.44
CA ASP A 274 -16.72 -22.59 -9.21
C ASP A 274 -17.30 -22.34 -10.60
N ILE A 275 -17.65 -21.11 -10.94
CA ILE A 275 -18.26 -20.76 -12.22
C ILE A 275 -17.17 -20.30 -13.21
N PRO A 276 -16.84 -21.09 -14.24
CA PRO A 276 -15.87 -20.67 -15.26
C PRO A 276 -16.45 -19.51 -16.08
N ARG A 277 -15.68 -18.42 -16.17
CA ARG A 277 -16.06 -17.21 -16.90
C ARG A 277 -15.13 -16.99 -18.09
N PRO A 278 -15.65 -16.69 -19.29
CA PRO A 278 -14.82 -16.22 -20.41
C PRO A 278 -14.14 -14.90 -20.05
N ILE A 279 -12.87 -14.75 -20.43
CA ILE A 279 -12.05 -13.56 -20.12
C ILE A 279 -11.32 -13.05 -21.36
N THR A 280 -10.99 -11.75 -21.36
CA THR A 280 -10.18 -11.14 -22.41
C THR A 280 -8.68 -11.42 -22.20
N PRO A 281 -7.81 -11.18 -23.20
CA PRO A 281 -6.35 -11.27 -23.00
C PRO A 281 -5.83 -10.32 -21.91
N ASP A 282 -6.42 -9.14 -21.78
CA ASP A 282 -6.03 -8.18 -20.75
C ASP A 282 -6.45 -8.64 -19.35
N ASP A 283 -7.58 -9.34 -19.24
CA ASP A 283 -8.01 -9.96 -17.97
C ASP A 283 -7.11 -11.14 -17.64
N ALA A 284 -6.75 -11.97 -18.64
CA ALA A 284 -5.79 -13.05 -18.43
C ALA A 284 -4.46 -12.53 -17.91
N LEU A 285 -3.98 -11.40 -18.44
CA LEU A 285 -2.77 -10.74 -17.99
C LEU A 285 -2.90 -10.28 -16.53
N LEU A 286 -4.00 -9.61 -16.18
CA LEU A 286 -4.28 -9.15 -14.82
C LEU A 286 -4.36 -10.32 -13.82
N LEU A 287 -5.20 -11.31 -14.12
CA LEU A 287 -5.46 -12.44 -13.24
C LEU A 287 -4.27 -13.40 -13.11
N SER A 288 -3.32 -13.37 -14.06
CA SER A 288 -2.06 -14.13 -13.98
C SER A 288 -1.00 -13.46 -13.09
N ALA A 289 -1.20 -12.20 -12.71
CA ALA A 289 -0.27 -11.46 -11.87
C ALA A 289 -0.63 -11.63 -10.37
N PRO A 290 0.37 -11.67 -9.47
CA PRO A 290 0.12 -11.55 -8.05
C PRO A 290 -0.64 -10.26 -7.70
N PRO A 291 -1.53 -10.29 -6.70
CA PRO A 291 -1.93 -11.45 -5.90
C PRO A 291 -3.08 -12.26 -6.51
N PHE A 292 -3.63 -11.86 -7.68
CA PHE A 292 -4.77 -12.55 -8.29
C PHE A 292 -4.49 -14.00 -8.68
N VAL A 293 -3.26 -14.31 -9.08
CA VAL A 293 -2.85 -15.64 -9.56
C VAL A 293 -3.21 -16.78 -8.59
N ASP A 294 -3.22 -16.50 -7.28
CA ASP A 294 -3.53 -17.51 -6.26
C ASP A 294 -5.03 -17.79 -6.14
N HIS A 295 -5.88 -16.87 -6.62
CA HIS A 295 -7.34 -16.97 -6.54
C HIS A 295 -7.98 -17.58 -7.79
N PHE A 296 -7.29 -17.61 -8.94
CA PHE A 296 -7.91 -18.01 -10.21
C PHE A 296 -7.26 -19.27 -10.81
N LEU A 297 -8.11 -20.13 -11.35
CA LEU A 297 -7.71 -21.15 -12.31
C LEU A 297 -7.89 -20.58 -13.72
N LEU A 298 -6.79 -20.42 -14.46
CA LEU A 298 -6.78 -19.89 -15.82
C LEU A 298 -6.62 -21.03 -16.84
N THR A 299 -7.57 -21.16 -17.78
CA THR A 299 -7.64 -22.31 -18.71
C THR A 299 -8.05 -21.90 -20.13
N THR A 300 -7.82 -22.79 -21.09
CA THR A 300 -8.26 -22.64 -22.50
C THR A 300 -9.73 -23.01 -22.70
N GLU A 301 -10.24 -23.92 -21.86
CA GLU A 301 -11.61 -24.46 -21.87
C GLU A 301 -12.30 -24.14 -20.54
N PRO A 302 -13.64 -24.07 -20.47
CA PRO A 302 -14.36 -23.81 -19.24
C PRO A 302 -14.24 -25.00 -18.27
N VAL A 303 -13.50 -24.82 -17.18
CA VAL A 303 -13.33 -25.85 -16.14
C VAL A 303 -14.05 -25.40 -14.86
N PRO A 304 -15.19 -26.01 -14.50
CA PRO A 304 -15.79 -25.80 -13.19
C PRO A 304 -14.96 -26.50 -12.11
N LEU A 305 -15.08 -26.01 -10.88
CA LEU A 305 -14.52 -26.65 -9.70
C LEU A 305 -15.66 -27.23 -8.85
N ASP A 306 -15.40 -28.32 -8.15
CA ASP A 306 -16.30 -28.84 -7.14
C ASP A 306 -15.60 -28.92 -5.78
N HIS A 307 -16.36 -29.20 -4.72
CA HIS A 307 -15.88 -29.24 -3.35
C HIS A 307 -14.83 -30.34 -3.07
N ASN A 308 -14.65 -31.30 -3.97
CA ASN A 308 -13.62 -32.35 -3.86
C ASN A 308 -12.35 -31.98 -4.62
N ASP A 309 -12.35 -30.90 -5.41
CA ASP A 309 -11.16 -30.43 -6.11
C ASP A 309 -10.17 -29.83 -5.10
N PRO A 310 -8.91 -30.30 -5.02
CA PRO A 310 -7.93 -29.77 -4.08
C PRO A 310 -7.56 -28.30 -4.34
N ARG A 311 -7.93 -27.75 -5.49
CA ARG A 311 -7.73 -26.34 -5.85
C ARG A 311 -8.84 -25.46 -5.33
N TRP A 312 -9.99 -26.02 -4.96
CA TRP A 312 -11.12 -25.34 -4.36
C TRP A 312 -10.80 -24.94 -2.92
N THR A 313 -11.23 -23.76 -2.49
CA THR A 313 -10.98 -23.28 -1.13
C THR A 313 -12.18 -22.50 -0.62
N ALA A 314 -12.61 -22.81 0.60
CA ALA A 314 -13.61 -22.07 1.36
C ALA A 314 -13.22 -22.08 2.85
N VAL A 315 -13.69 -21.09 3.60
CA VAL A 315 -13.53 -21.06 5.05
C VAL A 315 -14.90 -20.83 5.66
N LEU A 316 -15.53 -21.93 6.08
CA LEU A 316 -16.84 -21.87 6.71
C LEU A 316 -16.69 -21.46 8.18
N PRO A 317 -17.62 -20.64 8.70
CA PRO A 317 -17.63 -20.30 10.11
C PRO A 317 -17.92 -21.54 10.98
N ALA A 318 -17.48 -21.49 12.23
CA ALA A 318 -17.92 -22.47 13.23
C ALA A 318 -19.42 -22.30 13.52
N ASN A 319 -20.14 -23.41 13.66
CA ASN A 319 -21.56 -23.42 14.06
C ASN A 319 -21.70 -23.21 15.58
N VAL A 320 -21.34 -22.01 16.05
CA VAL A 320 -21.40 -21.60 17.45
C VAL A 320 -21.97 -20.17 17.56
N PRO A 321 -22.59 -19.81 18.69
CA PRO A 321 -23.02 -18.43 18.93
C PRO A 321 -21.84 -17.45 18.84
N CYS A 322 -22.12 -16.24 18.37
CA CYS A 322 -21.13 -15.18 18.24
C CYS A 322 -21.54 -13.95 19.04
N THR A 323 -20.56 -13.12 19.40
CA THR A 323 -20.80 -11.86 20.10
C THR A 323 -20.12 -10.71 19.37
N TRP A 324 -20.72 -9.53 19.48
CA TRP A 324 -20.06 -8.31 19.08
C TRP A 324 -19.03 -7.89 20.14
N GLN A 325 -17.83 -7.52 19.68
CA GLN A 325 -16.67 -7.19 20.53
C GLN A 325 -15.96 -5.90 20.07
N GLY A 326 -16.63 -5.07 19.24
CA GLY A 326 -16.06 -3.84 18.71
C GLY A 326 -15.20 -3.98 17.47
N HIS A 327 -15.19 -5.15 16.83
CA HIS A 327 -14.34 -5.42 15.68
C HIS A 327 -14.94 -4.88 14.37
N TYR A 328 -14.08 -4.29 13.56
CA TYR A 328 -14.38 -3.86 12.20
C TYR A 328 -13.36 -4.47 11.23
N ALA A 329 -13.85 -5.06 10.15
CA ALA A 329 -13.04 -5.59 9.08
C ALA A 329 -12.88 -4.55 7.97
N LEU A 330 -11.65 -4.35 7.52
CA LEU A 330 -11.31 -3.53 6.36
C LEU A 330 -10.75 -4.43 5.27
N LEU A 331 -11.47 -4.57 4.16
CA LEU A 331 -10.93 -5.24 2.97
C LEU A 331 -9.85 -4.35 2.35
N ALA A 332 -8.62 -4.86 2.25
CA ALA A 332 -7.48 -4.09 1.81
C ALA A 332 -6.91 -4.58 0.47
N GLY A 333 -7.71 -5.33 -0.32
CA GLY A 333 -7.40 -5.74 -1.68
C GLY A 333 -7.02 -7.22 -1.84
N PRO A 334 -6.80 -7.69 -3.09
CA PRO A 334 -6.72 -6.89 -4.31
C PRO A 334 -8.08 -6.44 -4.88
N PHE A 335 -9.15 -7.15 -4.53
CA PHE A 335 -10.50 -6.95 -5.06
C PHE A 335 -11.14 -5.68 -4.50
N THR A 336 -12.01 -5.04 -5.28
CA THR A 336 -12.79 -3.87 -4.83
C THR A 336 -13.96 -4.26 -3.93
N GLU A 337 -14.48 -5.48 -4.11
CA GLU A 337 -15.55 -6.05 -3.31
C GLU A 337 -15.34 -7.57 -3.24
N VAL A 338 -15.63 -8.16 -2.09
CA VAL A 338 -15.63 -9.62 -1.90
C VAL A 338 -16.84 -10.05 -1.08
N GLU A 339 -17.29 -11.27 -1.33
CA GLU A 339 -18.34 -11.96 -0.58
C GLU A 339 -17.73 -13.20 0.09
N ASP A 340 -18.06 -13.43 1.36
CA ASP A 340 -17.68 -14.66 2.07
C ASP A 340 -18.78 -15.73 1.98
N ASP A 341 -18.55 -16.87 2.65
CA ASP A 341 -19.48 -18.00 2.65
C ASP A 341 -20.74 -17.77 3.51
N ASP A 342 -20.76 -16.70 4.32
CA ASP A 342 -21.89 -16.26 5.15
C ASP A 342 -22.66 -15.08 4.50
N HIS A 343 -22.36 -14.74 3.24
CA HIS A 343 -22.95 -13.64 2.47
C HIS A 343 -22.64 -12.23 2.99
N HIS A 344 -21.59 -12.06 3.81
CA HIS A 344 -21.11 -10.72 4.12
C HIS A 344 -20.43 -10.12 2.88
N ILE A 345 -20.80 -8.89 2.54
CA ILE A 345 -20.18 -8.14 1.44
C ILE A 345 -19.22 -7.11 2.03
N TYR A 346 -17.94 -7.25 1.71
CA TYR A 346 -16.89 -6.32 2.13
C TYR A 346 -16.47 -5.46 0.96
N ARG A 347 -16.49 -4.13 1.14
CA ARG A 347 -16.00 -3.17 0.16
C ARG A 347 -14.62 -2.67 0.54
N ARG A 348 -13.76 -2.48 -0.47
CA ARG A 348 -12.36 -2.16 -0.26
C ARG A 348 -12.17 -0.82 0.45
N GLY A 349 -11.51 -0.87 1.60
CA GLY A 349 -11.23 0.26 2.46
C GLY A 349 -12.42 0.75 3.31
N GLU A 350 -13.62 0.18 3.14
CA GLU A 350 -14.79 0.51 3.94
C GLU A 350 -14.85 -0.39 5.19
N PRO A 351 -14.92 0.18 6.41
CA PRO A 351 -14.98 -0.61 7.63
C PRO A 351 -16.36 -1.25 7.80
N LEU A 352 -16.41 -2.59 7.84
CA LEU A 352 -17.61 -3.36 8.12
C LEU A 352 -17.56 -3.90 9.55
N GLU A 353 -18.63 -3.70 10.32
CA GLU A 353 -18.76 -4.26 11.67
C GLU A 353 -18.87 -5.79 11.62
N VAL A 354 -18.10 -6.50 12.43
CA VAL A 354 -18.03 -7.96 12.40
C VAL A 354 -18.07 -8.57 13.81
N CYS A 355 -18.71 -9.73 13.93
CA CYS A 355 -18.78 -10.47 15.19
C CYS A 355 -17.51 -11.34 15.40
N SER A 356 -17.37 -11.90 16.60
CA SER A 356 -16.25 -12.79 16.95
C SER A 356 -16.08 -14.01 16.01
N LYS A 357 -17.19 -14.52 15.45
CA LYS A 357 -17.19 -15.65 14.50
C LYS A 357 -16.61 -15.24 13.15
N THR A 358 -17.04 -14.10 12.63
CA THR A 358 -16.53 -13.55 11.36
C THR A 358 -15.06 -13.17 11.50
N VAL A 359 -14.63 -12.60 12.63
CA VAL A 359 -13.20 -12.33 12.89
C VAL A 359 -12.37 -13.62 12.80
N ALA A 360 -12.82 -14.71 13.40
CA ALA A 360 -12.11 -15.99 13.33
C ALA A 360 -11.98 -16.54 11.90
N VAL A 361 -13.00 -16.32 11.04
CA VAL A 361 -12.93 -16.66 9.61
C VAL A 361 -11.91 -15.77 8.90
N LEU A 362 -11.95 -14.46 9.13
CA LEU A 362 -11.06 -13.49 8.48
C LEU A 362 -9.59 -13.64 8.92
N GLU A 363 -9.33 -14.17 10.11
CA GLU A 363 -7.98 -14.50 10.59
C GLU A 363 -7.42 -15.82 10.01
N ALA A 364 -8.25 -16.63 9.35
CA ALA A 364 -7.80 -17.85 8.70
C ALA A 364 -6.83 -17.54 7.56
N GLN A 365 -5.92 -18.49 7.27
CA GLN A 365 -4.81 -18.30 6.34
C GLN A 365 -5.22 -17.76 4.96
N GLY A 366 -6.39 -18.16 4.44
CA GLY A 366 -6.88 -17.69 3.14
C GLY A 366 -7.39 -16.25 3.12
N TYR A 367 -7.94 -15.75 4.23
CA TYR A 367 -8.51 -14.40 4.32
C TYR A 367 -7.51 -13.39 4.90
N ARG A 368 -6.69 -13.80 5.87
CA ARG A 368 -5.81 -12.93 6.67
C ARG A 368 -4.94 -11.95 5.85
N PRO A 369 -4.38 -12.31 4.68
CA PRO A 369 -3.62 -11.35 3.87
C PRO A 369 -4.43 -10.19 3.30
N HIS A 370 -5.76 -10.34 3.20
CA HIS A 370 -6.66 -9.40 2.52
C HIS A 370 -7.39 -8.45 3.47
N PHE A 371 -7.32 -8.67 4.78
CA PHE A 371 -8.06 -7.90 5.77
C PHE A 371 -7.15 -7.26 6.81
N ALA A 372 -7.49 -6.04 7.18
CA ALA A 372 -7.07 -5.43 8.43
C ALA A 372 -8.24 -5.45 9.41
N ILE A 373 -8.01 -5.89 10.65
CA ILE A 373 -9.01 -5.89 11.71
C ILE A 373 -8.72 -4.73 12.66
N LEU A 374 -9.70 -3.84 12.81
CA LEU A 374 -9.70 -2.77 13.80
C LEU A 374 -10.57 -3.19 14.98
N ASN A 375 -10.18 -2.78 16.18
CA ASN A 375 -11.07 -2.80 17.33
C ASN A 375 -11.37 -1.36 17.74
N ARG A 376 -12.62 -0.93 17.57
CA ARG A 376 -13.11 0.42 17.93
C ARG A 376 -13.62 0.49 19.37
N ALA A 377 -13.78 -0.65 20.04
CA ALA A 377 -14.17 -0.65 21.43
C ALA A 377 -12.95 -0.32 22.28
N GLY A 378 -12.98 0.84 22.96
CA GLY A 378 -11.93 1.23 23.90
C GLY A 378 -11.84 0.34 25.15
N GLU A 379 -12.88 -0.46 25.41
CA GLU A 379 -12.98 -1.45 26.48
C GLU A 379 -13.67 -2.71 25.94
N HIS A 380 -13.55 -3.85 26.63
CA HIS A 380 -14.23 -5.07 26.22
C HIS A 380 -15.75 -4.88 26.33
N VAL A 381 -16.44 -4.80 25.19
CA VAL A 381 -17.91 -4.81 25.18
C VAL A 381 -18.38 -6.25 25.04
N SER A 382 -19.32 -6.67 25.89
CA SER A 382 -20.00 -7.95 25.76
C SER A 382 -21.43 -7.71 25.27
N GLY A 383 -21.69 -7.96 23.99
CA GLY A 383 -23.06 -8.10 23.47
C GLY A 383 -23.68 -9.45 23.87
N GLU A 384 -25.00 -9.54 23.88
CA GLU A 384 -25.69 -10.83 24.02
C GLU A 384 -25.32 -11.74 22.84
N PRO A 385 -25.01 -13.04 23.08
CA PRO A 385 -24.70 -13.97 22.01
C PRO A 385 -25.88 -14.14 21.05
N VAL A 386 -25.61 -14.03 19.76
CA VAL A 386 -26.59 -14.30 18.69
C VAL A 386 -26.13 -15.50 17.86
N THR A 387 -27.10 -16.29 17.39
CA THR A 387 -26.85 -17.41 16.48
C THR A 387 -27.10 -16.92 15.05
N CYS A 388 -26.03 -16.74 14.27
CA CYS A 388 -26.15 -16.44 12.85
C CYS A 388 -26.42 -17.75 12.08
N SER A 389 -27.60 -17.88 11.47
CA SER A 389 -27.89 -18.99 10.54
C SER A 389 -27.36 -18.64 9.13
N PRO A 390 -26.84 -19.61 8.34
CA PRO A 390 -26.46 -19.40 6.94
C PRO A 390 -27.62 -18.88 6.04
N ASP A 391 -28.88 -19.00 6.50
CA ASP A 391 -30.07 -18.65 5.73
C ASP A 391 -30.41 -17.14 5.71
N GLY A 392 -29.40 -16.27 5.87
CA GLY A 392 -29.53 -14.83 5.62
C GLY A 392 -30.21 -14.01 6.72
N GLY A 393 -30.15 -14.47 7.98
CA GLY A 393 -30.79 -13.80 9.12
C GLY A 393 -29.81 -13.37 10.22
N CYS A 394 -28.76 -12.59 9.94
CA CYS A 394 -28.05 -11.83 10.97
C CYS A 394 -27.09 -10.76 10.40
N CYS A 395 -27.06 -9.62 11.11
CA CYS A 395 -26.25 -8.39 10.95
C CYS A 395 -26.50 -7.56 9.69
#